data_AF-A0A7X3NP33-F1
#
_entry.id   AF-A0A7X3NP33-F1
#
_cell.length_a   1.000
_cell.length_b   1.000
_cell.length_c   1.000
_cell.angle_alpha   90.00
_cell.angle_beta   90.00
_cell.angle_gamma   90.00
#
_symmetry.space_group_name_H-M   'P 1'
#
loop_
_entity.id
_entity.type
_entity.pdbx_description
1 polymer ?
#
loop_
_entity_poly.entity_id
_entity_poly.type
_entity_poly.pdbx_seq_one_letter_code
_entity_poly.pdbx_strand_id
1 'polypeptide(L)'
;MIQQQNAFEDNVFDTLLNPTLVVEVFSPSTEVYDKGEKFRYYQELASLQEYILVLQDRIRVEHYRLAKMQWVQIEFQAPEDVLPLASIGCELPLQDIYRRVPEVIS
;
A
#
# COMPACT_ATOMS: atom_id res chain seq x y z
N MET A 1 8.99 4.07 21.71
CA MET A 1 9.08 3.54 20.33
C MET A 1 10.20 4.31 19.65
N ILE A 2 11.27 3.64 19.26
CA ILE A 2 12.37 4.29 18.52
C ILE A 2 11.89 4.34 17.07
N GLN A 3 11.59 5.52 16.54
CA GLN A 3 11.48 5.66 15.09
C GLN A 3 12.84 5.29 14.53
N GLN A 4 12.93 4.19 13.78
CA GLN A 4 14.14 3.91 13.01
C GLN A 4 14.36 5.06 12.03
N GLN A 5 15.59 5.51 11.92
CA GLN A 5 15.97 6.48 10.91
C GLN A 5 15.79 5.84 9.52
N ASN A 6 15.34 6.61 8.54
CA ASN A 6 15.23 6.14 7.16
C ASN A 6 16.59 5.67 6.66
N ALA A 7 16.65 4.43 6.18
CA ALA A 7 17.84 3.85 5.58
C ALA A 7 17.67 3.86 4.05
N PHE A 8 18.44 4.71 3.38
CA PHE A 8 18.44 4.79 1.92
C PHE A 8 19.61 3.97 1.34
N GLU A 9 19.43 3.42 0.14
CA GLU A 9 20.49 2.68 -0.57
C GLU A 9 21.72 3.56 -0.84
N ASP A 10 21.48 4.81 -1.23
CA ASP A 10 22.50 5.81 -1.53
C ASP A 10 21.97 7.24 -1.24
N ASN A 11 22.67 8.25 -1.77
CA ASN A 11 22.30 9.67 -1.62
C ASN A 11 21.38 10.20 -2.74
N VAL A 12 20.80 9.32 -3.58
CA VAL A 12 19.77 9.69 -4.57
C VAL A 12 18.40 9.78 -3.91
N PHE A 13 18.20 9.09 -2.77
CA PHE A 13 16.97 9.11 -1.96
C PHE A 13 15.72 8.62 -2.70
N ASP A 14 15.89 7.73 -3.69
CA ASP A 14 14.81 7.06 -4.43
C ASP A 14 14.48 5.67 -3.89
N THR A 15 15.45 4.97 -3.31
CA THR A 15 15.28 3.63 -2.71
C THR A 15 15.37 3.66 -1.19
N LEU A 16 14.23 3.47 -0.52
CA LEU A 16 14.13 3.28 0.93
C LEU A 16 14.21 1.79 1.28
N LEU A 17 15.15 1.41 2.15
CA LEU A 17 15.44 0.01 2.51
C LEU A 17 14.63 -0.51 3.71
N ASN A 18 14.05 0.40 4.50
CA ASN A 18 13.25 0.07 5.68
C ASN A 18 11.86 0.74 5.67
N PRO A 19 11.08 0.61 4.57
CA PRO A 19 9.74 1.20 4.52
C PRO A 19 8.86 0.60 5.61
N THR A 20 8.02 1.44 6.20
CA THR A 20 6.95 0.99 7.11
C THR A 20 5.63 0.75 6.35
N LEU A 21 5.44 1.47 5.25
CA LEU A 21 4.28 1.42 4.37
C LEU A 21 4.78 1.38 2.92
N VAL A 22 4.22 0.48 2.10
CA VAL A 22 4.39 0.46 0.64
C VAL A 22 3.02 0.59 -0.01
N VAL A 23 2.91 1.42 -1.04
CA VAL A 23 1.69 1.62 -1.82
C VAL A 23 2.00 1.34 -3.28
N GLU A 24 1.27 0.40 -3.88
CA GLU A 24 1.38 0.04 -5.29
C GLU A 24 0.12 0.41 -6.05
N VAL A 25 0.28 1.09 -7.19
CA VAL A 25 -0.81 1.38 -8.12
C VAL A 25 -0.71 0.38 -9.28
N PHE A 26 -1.76 -0.41 -9.48
CA PHE A 26 -1.73 -1.60 -10.31
C PHE A 26 -2.68 -1.51 -11.51
N SER A 27 -2.23 -1.99 -12.68
CA SER A 27 -3.07 -2.20 -13.87
C SER A 27 -3.38 -3.69 -14.03
N PRO A 28 -4.65 -4.11 -14.20
CA PRO A 28 -5.00 -5.52 -14.38
C PRO A 28 -4.40 -6.18 -15.64
N SER A 29 -3.93 -5.40 -16.62
CA SER A 29 -3.45 -5.90 -17.92
C SER A 29 -2.15 -6.70 -17.84
N THR A 30 -1.42 -6.59 -16.74
CA THR A 30 -0.15 -7.27 -16.49
C THR A 30 -0.20 -7.83 -15.07
N GLU A 31 -0.22 -9.16 -14.95
CA GLU A 31 0.37 -9.88 -13.81
C GLU A 31 -0.48 -10.11 -12.53
N VAL A 32 -1.43 -11.04 -12.59
CA VAL A 32 -1.84 -11.81 -11.39
C VAL A 32 -0.63 -12.51 -10.73
N TYR A 33 0.40 -12.86 -11.52
CA TYR A 33 1.60 -13.57 -11.06
C TYR A 33 2.60 -12.68 -10.30
N ASP A 34 2.87 -11.46 -10.77
CA ASP A 34 3.86 -10.54 -10.18
C ASP A 34 3.41 -9.99 -8.82
N LYS A 35 2.10 -9.77 -8.67
CA LYS A 35 1.49 -9.33 -7.40
C LYS A 35 1.85 -10.24 -6.23
N GLY A 36 1.86 -11.56 -6.44
CA GLY A 36 2.17 -12.53 -5.39
C GLY A 36 3.65 -12.54 -5.02
N GLU A 37 4.53 -12.43 -6.01
CA GLU A 37 5.98 -12.48 -5.83
C GLU A 37 6.50 -11.21 -5.14
N LYS A 38 6.11 -10.01 -5.63
CA LYS A 38 6.48 -8.74 -5.01
C LYS A 38 6.06 -8.65 -3.56
N PHE A 39 4.79 -8.95 -3.27
CA PHE A 39 4.29 -8.93 -1.90
C PHE A 39 5.11 -9.89 -1.01
N ARG A 40 5.43 -11.09 -1.49
CA ARG A 40 6.30 -12.03 -0.77
C ARG A 40 7.67 -11.43 -0.43
N TYR A 41 8.33 -10.78 -1.39
CA TYR A 41 9.62 -10.12 -1.14
C TYR A 41 9.50 -9.01 -0.10
N TYR A 42 8.44 -8.20 -0.17
CA TYR A 42 8.22 -7.13 0.80
C TYR A 42 7.91 -7.65 2.21
N GLN A 43 7.27 -8.81 2.34
CA GLN A 43 7.03 -9.45 3.64
C GLN A 43 8.33 -9.82 4.38
N GLU A 44 9.47 -9.93 3.69
CA GLU A 44 10.78 -10.18 4.32
C GLU A 44 11.35 -8.94 5.01
N LEU A 45 10.84 -7.74 4.68
CA LEU A 45 11.25 -6.49 5.32
C LEU A 45 10.65 -6.39 6.73
N ALA A 46 11.50 -6.55 7.76
CA ALA A 46 11.08 -6.47 9.15
C ALA A 46 10.48 -5.10 9.56
N SER A 47 10.74 -4.05 8.79
CA SER A 47 10.19 -2.71 9.01
C SER A 47 8.75 -2.56 8.51
N LEU A 48 8.33 -3.39 7.56
CA LEU A 48 7.07 -3.23 6.86
C LEU A 48 5.90 -3.62 7.76
N GLN A 49 4.92 -2.73 7.86
CA GLN A 49 3.71 -2.93 8.66
C GLN A 49 2.45 -2.92 7.79
N GLU A 50 2.46 -2.19 6.68
CA GLU A 50 1.31 -2.02 5.79
C GLU A 50 1.77 -2.10 4.32
N TYR A 51 1.04 -2.85 3.49
CA TYR A 51 1.21 -2.93 2.04
C TYR A 51 -0.15 -2.72 1.39
N ILE A 52 -0.23 -1.71 0.53
CA ILE A 52 -1.47 -1.25 -0.08
C ILE A 52 -1.40 -1.49 -1.57
N LEU A 53 -2.43 -2.12 -2.12
CA LEU A 53 -2.61 -2.25 -3.57
C LEU A 53 -3.83 -1.44 -4.00
N VAL A 54 -3.61 -0.49 -4.90
CA VAL A 54 -4.65 0.37 -5.49
C VAL A 54 -4.85 -0.08 -6.94
N LEU A 55 -6.04 -0.58 -7.27
CA LEU A 55 -6.38 -0.80 -8.68
C LEU A 55 -6.74 0.53 -9.32
N GLN A 56 -6.17 0.81 -10.49
CA GLN A 56 -6.40 2.09 -11.17
C GLN A 56 -7.63 2.09 -12.11
N ASP A 57 -8.18 0.93 -12.44
CA ASP A 57 -9.29 0.77 -13.38
C ASP A 57 -10.69 0.72 -12.73
N ARG A 58 -10.75 0.66 -11.40
CA ARG A 58 -11.98 0.61 -10.58
C ARG A 58 -11.67 0.98 -9.14
N ILE A 59 -12.69 1.39 -8.37
CA ILE A 59 -12.53 1.62 -6.93
C ILE A 59 -12.32 0.27 -6.25
N ARG A 60 -11.06 -0.03 -5.97
CA ARG A 60 -10.65 -1.20 -5.20
C ARG A 60 -9.28 -0.97 -4.62
N VAL A 61 -9.22 -0.95 -3.29
CA VAL A 61 -7.99 -0.86 -2.53
C VAL A 61 -7.89 -2.09 -1.64
N GLU A 62 -6.81 -2.85 -1.76
CA GLU A 62 -6.49 -3.95 -0.87
C GLU A 62 -5.44 -3.47 0.13
N HIS A 63 -5.75 -3.63 1.42
CA HIS A 63 -4.89 -3.27 2.53
C HIS A 63 -4.43 -4.55 3.22
N TYR A 64 -3.14 -4.86 3.07
CA TYR A 64 -2.46 -5.90 3.82
C TYR A 64 -1.76 -5.26 5.03
N ARG A 65 -2.13 -5.66 6.23
CA ARG A 65 -1.51 -5.16 7.48
C ARG A 65 -0.92 -6.29 8.31
N LEU A 66 0.24 -6.04 8.89
CA LEU A 66 0.89 -6.96 9.81
C LEU A 66 0.26 -6.81 11.21
N ALA A 67 -0.40 -7.86 11.69
CA ALA A 67 -1.00 -7.92 13.02
C ALA A 67 -0.64 -9.24 13.69
N LYS A 68 -0.02 -9.19 14.88
CA LYS A 68 0.39 -10.40 15.64
C LYS A 68 1.20 -11.39 14.78
N MET A 69 2.15 -10.89 14.00
CA MET A 69 3.00 -11.68 13.08
C MET A 69 2.24 -12.36 11.94
N GLN A 70 1.02 -11.93 11.65
CA GLN A 70 0.21 -12.42 10.54
C GLN A 70 -0.23 -11.26 9.65
N TRP A 71 -0.20 -11.48 8.35
CA TRP A 71 -0.73 -10.52 7.39
C TRP A 71 -2.24 -10.71 7.28
N VAL A 72 -2.98 -9.64 7.52
CA VAL A 72 -4.45 -9.58 7.39
C VAL A 72 -4.78 -8.71 6.21
N GLN A 73 -5.59 -9.25 5.28
CA GLN A 73 -6.10 -8.51 4.13
C GLN A 73 -7.47 -7.91 4.47
N ILE A 74 -7.66 -6.64 4.13
CA ILE A 74 -8.92 -5.91 4.17
C ILE A 74 -9.10 -5.27 2.79
N GLU A 75 -10.33 -5.18 2.30
CA GLU A 75 -10.63 -4.61 1.00
C GLU A 75 -11.66 -3.48 1.13
N PHE A 76 -11.44 -2.41 0.36
CA PHE A 76 -12.29 -1.23 0.27
C PHE A 76 -12.71 -1.04 -1.19
N GLN A 77 -13.98 -0.73 -1.41
CA GLN A 77 -14.60 -0.71 -2.75
C GLN A 77 -15.54 0.47 -2.98
N ALA A 78 -15.88 1.24 -1.93
CA ALA A 78 -16.78 2.38 -2.04
C ALA A 78 -16.01 3.72 -2.06
N PRO A 79 -16.43 4.73 -2.84
CA PRO A 79 -15.80 6.06 -2.83
C PRO A 79 -15.75 6.70 -1.43
N GLU A 80 -16.77 6.46 -0.62
CA GLU A 80 -16.92 6.93 0.76
C GLU A 80 -16.09 6.15 1.79
N ASP A 81 -15.49 5.02 1.40
CA ASP A 81 -14.61 4.27 2.28
C ASP A 81 -13.38 5.12 2.65
N VAL A 82 -12.89 4.89 3.86
CA VAL A 82 -11.68 5.52 4.38
C VAL A 82 -10.65 4.43 4.65
N LEU A 83 -9.49 4.54 4.01
CA LEU A 83 -8.35 3.67 4.23
C LEU A 83 -7.57 4.14 5.47
N PRO A 84 -7.58 3.40 6.59
CA PRO A 84 -6.70 3.69 7.71
C PRO A 84 -5.27 3.26 7.38
N LEU A 85 -4.30 4.13 7.62
CA LEU A 85 -2.85 3.89 7.51
C LEU A 85 -2.24 4.09 8.91
N ALA A 86 -2.42 3.09 9.76
CA ALA A 86 -2.14 3.19 11.19
C ALA A 86 -0.64 3.36 11.47
N SER A 87 0.23 2.82 10.62
CA SER A 87 1.68 2.90 10.80
C SER A 87 2.24 4.32 10.69
N ILE A 88 1.51 5.20 10.00
CA ILE A 88 1.86 6.61 9.82
C ILE A 88 0.83 7.58 10.42
N GLY A 89 -0.18 7.06 11.13
CA GLY A 89 -1.22 7.87 11.77
C GLY A 89 -2.06 8.70 10.78
N CYS A 90 -2.40 8.12 9.63
CA CYS A 90 -3.13 8.78 8.55
C CYS A 90 -4.44 8.04 8.23
N GLU A 91 -5.44 8.78 7.77
CA GLU A 91 -6.68 8.26 7.21
C GLU A 91 -6.85 8.85 5.82
N LEU A 92 -7.06 7.99 4.82
CA LEU A 92 -7.09 8.39 3.41
C LEU A 92 -8.44 8.00 2.77
N PRO A 93 -9.34 8.97 2.51
CA PRO A 93 -10.58 8.71 1.79
C PRO A 93 -10.32 8.16 0.39
N LEU A 94 -11.08 7.15 -0.06
CA LEU A 94 -10.90 6.56 -1.38
C LEU A 94 -11.22 7.57 -2.50
N GLN A 95 -12.20 8.44 -2.31
CA GLN A 95 -12.44 9.59 -3.21
C GLN A 95 -11.18 10.46 -3.45
N ASP A 96 -10.27 10.56 -2.48
CA ASP A 96 -9.05 11.35 -2.60
C ASP A 96 -7.94 10.61 -3.37
N ILE A 97 -7.92 9.28 -3.27
CA ILE A 97 -7.06 8.39 -4.06
C ILE A 97 -7.42 8.52 -5.56
N TYR A 98 -8.72 8.45 -5.87
CA TYR A 98 -9.23 8.41 -7.25
C TYR A 98 -9.58 9.79 -7.84
N ARG A 99 -9.30 10.89 -7.14
CA ARG A 99 -9.72 12.26 -7.54
C ARG A 99 -9.35 12.68 -8.96
N ARG A 100 -8.28 12.10 -9.53
CA ARG A 100 -7.77 12.42 -10.88
C ARG A 100 -8.14 11.39 -11.94
N VAL A 101 -9.03 10.45 -11.61
CA VAL A 101 -9.54 9.39 -12.49
C VAL A 101 -11.08 9.39 -12.40
N PRO A 102 -11.76 10.47 -12.86
CA PRO A 102 -13.19 10.66 -12.65
C PRO A 102 -14.05 9.53 -13.22
N GLU A 103 -13.59 8.85 -14.27
CA GLU A 103 -14.23 7.68 -14.89
C GLU A 103 -14.34 6.46 -13.95
N VAL A 104 -13.59 6.44 -12.85
CA VAL A 104 -13.64 5.38 -11.84
C VAL A 104 -14.64 5.71 -10.71
N ILE A 105 -14.92 6.99 -10.46
CA ILE A 105 -15.82 7.45 -9.38
C ILE A 105 -17.26 7.66 -9.87
N SER A 106 -17.47 7.85 -11.18
CA SER A 106 -18.77 8.22 -11.78
C SER A 106 -19.83 7.12 -11.75
#